data_AF-A0A550GRE6-F1
#
_entry.id   AF-A0A550GRE6-F1
#
_cell.length_a   1.000
_cell.length_b   1.000
_cell.length_c   1.000
_cell.angle_alpha   90.00
_cell.angle_beta   90.00
_cell.angle_gamma   90.00
#
_symmetry.space_group_name_H-M   'P 1'
#
loop_
_entity.id
_entity.type
_entity.pdbx_description
1 polymer ?
#
loop_
_entity_poly.entity_id
_entity_poly.type
_entity_poly.pdbx_seq_one_letter_code
_entity_poly.pdbx_strand_id
1 'polypeptide(L)' 'IMYKSNLNCSVLKGYLEFLIKQELIEERIIGKSRIVYAITQRGKTVLKAFTELKQALPIIEEYETAKPILY' A
#
# COMPACT_ATOMS: atom_id res chain seq x y z
N ILE A 1 -6.38 -0.12 -9.11
CA ILE A 1 -5.31 -0.08 -8.08
C ILE A 1 -3.97 0.14 -8.77
N MET A 2 -3.53 -0.77 -9.67
CA MET A 2 -2.31 -0.64 -10.51
C MET A 2 -1.95 0.78 -10.97
N TYR A 3 -2.84 1.45 -11.72
CA TYR A 3 -2.58 2.80 -12.26
C TYR A 3 -2.31 3.88 -11.21
N LYS A 4 -2.81 3.70 -9.98
CA LYS A 4 -2.56 4.64 -8.87
C LYS A 4 -1.32 4.26 -8.06
N SER A 5 -0.85 3.02 -8.16
CA SER A 5 0.27 2.50 -7.37
C SER A 5 1.61 2.59 -8.10
N ASN A 6 1.61 2.80 -9.43
CA ASN A 6 2.81 2.73 -10.29
C ASN A 6 3.61 1.43 -10.09
N LEU A 7 2.93 0.33 -9.75
CA LEU A 7 3.53 -0.97 -9.51
C LEU A 7 3.31 -1.91 -10.70
N ASN A 8 4.28 -2.79 -10.94
CA ASN A 8 4.13 -3.92 -11.86
C ASN A 8 2.99 -4.86 -11.39
N CYS A 9 2.23 -5.44 -12.33
CA CYS A 9 1.14 -6.38 -12.05
C CYS A 9 1.53 -7.54 -11.10
N SER A 10 2.70 -8.15 -11.30
CA SER A 10 3.16 -9.28 -10.49
C SER A 10 3.47 -8.84 -9.05
N VAL A 11 4.08 -7.67 -8.90
CA VAL A 11 4.40 -7.08 -7.59
C VAL A 11 3.12 -6.67 -6.87
N LEU A 12 2.21 -6.01 -7.58
CA LEU A 12 0.91 -5.62 -7.04
C LEU A 12 0.12 -6.83 -6.55
N LYS A 13 0.11 -7.93 -7.31
CA LYS A 13 -0.56 -9.17 -6.90
C LYS A 13 0.01 -9.71 -5.60
N GLY A 14 1.33 -9.78 -5.47
CA GLY A 14 1.99 -10.23 -4.24
C GLY A 14 1.62 -9.38 -3.02
N TYR A 15 1.57 -8.05 -3.17
CA TYR A 15 1.14 -7.17 -2.09
C TYR A 15 -0.34 -7.33 -1.73
N LEU A 16 -1.22 -7.48 -2.72
CA LEU A 16 -2.66 -7.72 -2.45
C LEU A 16 -2.86 -9.05 -1.72
N GLU A 17 -2.20 -10.12 -2.15
CA GLU A 17 -2.24 -11.42 -1.47
C GLU A 17 -1.72 -11.32 -0.03
N PHE A 18 -0.63 -10.58 0.20
CA PHE A 18 -0.11 -10.33 1.54
C PHE A 18 -1.14 -9.59 2.41
N LEU A 19 -1.71 -8.50 1.90
CA LEU A 19 -2.69 -7.69 2.64
C LEU A 19 -3.97 -8.48 2.97
N ILE A 20 -4.39 -9.40 2.08
CA ILE A 20 -5.51 -10.31 2.33
C ILE A 20 -5.14 -11.33 3.41
N LYS A 21 -3.96 -11.96 3.34
CA LYS A 21 -3.49 -12.92 4.35
C LYS A 21 -3.38 -12.31 5.75
N GLN A 22 -3.09 -11.01 5.83
CA GLN A 22 -3.03 -10.26 7.10
C GLN A 22 -4.40 -9.67 7.51
N GLU A 23 -5.46 -9.97 6.77
CA GLU A 23 -6.83 -9.48 7.00
C GLU A 23 -6.95 -7.95 7.02
N LEU A 24 -6.06 -7.26 6.30
CA LEU A 24 -6.08 -5.79 6.21
C LEU A 24 -7.00 -5.31 5.09
N ILE A 25 -7.17 -6.13 4.06
CA ILE A 25 -8.11 -5.91 2.96
C ILE A 25 -8.87 -7.19 2.68
N GLU A 26 -10.01 -7.06 2.03
CA GLU A 26 -10.86 -8.16 1.59
C GLU A 26 -11.23 -7.99 0.13
N GLU A 27 -11.46 -9.12 -0.54
CA GLU A 27 -12.01 -9.15 -1.89
C GLU A 27 -13.53 -9.06 -1.84
N ARG A 28 -14.10 -8.23 -2.71
CA ARG A 28 -15.53 -8.11 -2.93
C ARG A 28 -15.83 -8.27 -4.41
N ILE A 29 -16.89 -9.01 -4.70
CA ILE A 29 -17.39 -9.15 -6.07
C ILE A 29 -18.52 -8.16 -6.25
N ILE A 30 -18.38 -7.26 -7.22
CA ILE A 30 -19.43 -6.31 -7.61
C ILE A 30 -20.03 -6.74 -8.95
N GLY A 31 -21.35 -6.81 -9.00
CA GLY A 31 -22.10 -7.18 -10.21
C GLY A 31 -21.87 -8.65 -10.59
N LYS A 32 -21.58 -8.92 -11.86
CA LYS A 32 -21.49 -10.30 -12.38
C LYS A 32 -20.12 -10.96 -12.16
N SER A 33 -19.02 -10.20 -12.08
CA SER A 33 -17.67 -10.78 -12.03
C SER A 33 -16.55 -9.82 -11.62
N ARG A 34 -16.85 -8.56 -11.29
CA ARG A 34 -15.79 -7.57 -11.03
C ARG A 34 -15.28 -7.71 -9.61
N ILE A 35 -14.05 -8.19 -9.47
CA ILE A 35 -13.34 -8.19 -8.18
C ILE A 35 -12.86 -6.77 -7.86
N VAL A 36 -13.22 -6.29 -6.68
CA VAL A 36 -12.69 -5.07 -6.08
C VAL A 36 -12.15 -5.38 -4.70
N TYR A 37 -11.27 -4.53 -4.18
CA TYR A 37 -10.69 -4.70 -2.86
C TYR A 37 -11.23 -3.62 -1.94
N ALA A 38 -11.64 -4.00 -0.74
CA ALA A 38 -12.09 -3.10 0.31
C ALA A 38 -11.19 -3.22 1.52
N ILE A 39 -10.99 -2.12 2.24
CA ILE A 39 -10.22 -2.12 3.48
C ILE A 39 -11.08 -2.67 4.63
N THR A 40 -10.52 -3.55 5.44
CA THR A 40 -11.18 -4.06 6.64
C THR A 40 -11.08 -3.06 7.78
N GLN A 41 -11.82 -3.30 8.88
CA GLN A 41 -11.68 -2.47 10.07
C GLN A 41 -10.27 -2.55 10.67
N ARG A 42 -9.65 -3.73 10.65
CA ARG A 42 -8.25 -3.93 11.08
C ARG A 42 -7.29 -3.14 10.20
N GLY A 43 -7.49 -3.16 8.88
CA GLY A 43 -6.71 -2.35 7.94
C GLY A 43 -6.76 -0.85 8.26
N LYS A 44 -7.93 -0.32 8.61
CA LYS A 44 -8.07 1.09 9.02
C LYS A 44 -7.28 1.41 10.30
N THR A 45 -7.31 0.53 11.29
CA THR A 45 -6.54 0.70 12.54
C THR A 45 -5.04 0.72 12.27
N VAL A 46 -4.55 -0.22 11.44
CA VAL A 46 -3.14 -0.27 11.05
C VAL A 46 -2.72 0.99 10.30
N LEU A 47 -3.53 1.45 9.33
CA LEU A 47 -3.24 2.71 8.63
C LEU A 47 -3.19 3.91 9.56
N LYS A 48 -4.10 3.99 10.54
CA LYS A 48 -4.09 5.06 11.53
C LYS A 48 -2.81 5.04 12.37
N ALA A 49 -2.43 3.88 12.90
CA ALA A 49 -1.20 3.70 13.66
C ALA A 49 0.04 4.06 12.84
N PHE A 50 0.13 3.62 11.58
CA PHE A 50 1.24 3.99 10.68
C PHE A 50 1.31 5.49 10.39
N THR A 51 0.16 6.15 10.25
CA THR A 51 0.10 7.59 10.02
C THR A 51 0.61 8.38 11.23
N GLU A 52 0.19 7.99 12.44
CA GLU A 52 0.68 8.57 13.69
C GLU A 52 2.19 8.33 13.86
N LEU A 53 2.66 7.12 13.56
CA LEU A 53 4.09 6.80 13.58
C LEU A 53 4.89 7.64 12.59
N LYS A 54 4.41 7.84 11.36
CA LYS A 54 5.10 8.68 10.35
C LYS A 54 5.17 10.15 10.77
N GLN A 55 4.22 10.64 11.55
CA GLN A 55 4.25 12.00 12.10
C GLN A 55 5.21 12.10 13.29
N ALA A 56 5.22 11.10 14.17
CA ALA A 56 6.09 11.05 15.34
C ALA A 56 7.56 10.78 14.99
N LEU A 57 7.79 10.01 13.93
CA LEU A 57 9.08 9.71 13.36
C LEU A 57 9.03 10.20 11.91
N PRO A 58 9.42 11.47 11.62
CA PRO A 58 9.65 11.87 10.25
C PRO A 58 10.74 10.95 9.72
N ILE A 59 10.34 9.92 8.98
CA ILE A 59 11.24 9.02 8.30
C ILE A 59 12.00 9.93 7.35
N ILE A 60 13.26 10.21 7.68
CA ILE A 60 14.20 10.74 6.72
C ILE A 60 14.32 9.59 5.73
N GLU A 61 13.58 9.66 4.62
CA GLU A 61 13.78 8.74 3.50
C GLU A 61 15.21 8.98 3.04
N GLU A 62 16.13 8.14 3.51
CA GLU A 62 17.54 8.15 3.16
C GLU A 62 17.72 7.61 1.73
N TYR A 63 16.91 8.10 0.77
CA TYR A 63 16.85 7.63 -0.60
C TYR A 63 16.48 8.71 -1.64
N GLU A 64 16.42 10.00 -1.29
CA GLU A 64 16.04 11.06 -2.26
C GLU A 64 17.16 11.99 -2.75
N THR A 65 18.43 11.80 -2.38
CA THR A 65 19.53 12.61 -2.97
C THR A 65 20.79 11.82 -3.28
N ALA A 66 20.68 10.84 -4.17
CA ALA A 66 21.68 10.72 -5.22
C ALA A 66 21.56 11.94 -6.16
N LYS A 67 21.94 13.13 -5.69
CA LYS A 67 22.23 14.25 -6.60
C LYS A 67 23.50 13.87 -7.35
N PRO A 68 23.52 13.85 -8.70
CA PRO A 68 24.79 13.75 -9.40
C PRO A 68 25.59 14.99 -9.04
N ILE A 69 26.77 14.79 -8.43
CA ILE A 69 27.75 15.85 -8.26
C ILE A 69 28.21 16.20 -9.68
N LEU A 70 27.69 17.29 -10.22
CA LEU A 70 28.20 17.90 -11.44
C LEU A 70 29.51 18.59 -11.07
N TYR A 71 30.62 18.05 -11.56
CA TYR A 71 31.92 18.73 -11.62
C TYR A 71 31.92 19.71 -12.80
#